data_AF-A0A2M7KWN2-F1
#
_entry.id   AF-A0A2M7KWN2-F1
#
_cell.length_a   1.000
_cell.length_b   1.000
_cell.length_c   1.000
_cell.angle_alpha   90.00
_cell.angle_beta   90.00
_cell.angle_gamma   90.00
#
_symmetry.space_group_name_H-M   'P 1'
#
loop_
_entity.id
_entity.type
_entity.pdbx_description
1 polymer ?
#
loop_
_entity_poly.entity_id
_entity_poly.type
_entity_poly.pdbx_seq_one_letter_code
_entity_poly.pdbx_strand_id
1 'polypeptide(L)'
;MTLAIALTCGLVIAAGGAAEDMHFSIEGVPANGLVGVPVVSPVPHEASPGSFALQAVGDERVLPAQLVPALGGKGVELCLVVLPGDADLAGQPLRVRRPADPVAARFRFEEDTVRGVLHLFEEGKPVLDYCFGMQLKEGVPENRRRACYAHPIYGLDGEAITDDFPKDHYHHRGLFWGWPDMDRDGKSVSIWDLRGVEQRFDKWVGREVGPVCAQFETDGGWYVDGERVADERVCFRVWPADEVGRALDVYLRWTAVDKPIVIHGQKQENKGYGGPNLR
;
A
#
# COMPACT_ATOMS: atom_id res chain seq x y z
N MET A 1 21.69 19.29 -1.89
CA MET A 1 22.49 18.09 -2.24
C MET A 1 21.51 16.93 -2.19
N THR A 2 20.86 16.63 -3.31
CA THR A 2 19.76 15.65 -3.36
C THR A 2 20.40 14.30 -3.62
N LEU A 3 20.55 13.48 -2.57
CA LEU A 3 21.04 12.12 -2.70
C LEU A 3 19.87 11.26 -3.18
N ALA A 4 19.72 11.12 -4.49
CA ALA A 4 18.87 10.08 -5.07
C ALA A 4 19.61 8.75 -4.88
N ILE A 5 19.28 8.01 -3.81
CA ILE A 5 19.75 6.63 -3.66
C ILE A 5 18.84 5.77 -4.53
N ALA A 6 19.28 5.49 -5.76
CA ALA A 6 18.73 4.37 -6.52
C ALA A 6 19.30 3.08 -5.88
N LEU A 7 18.51 2.46 -5.02
CA LEU A 7 18.83 1.17 -4.41
C LEU A 7 18.41 0.06 -5.36
N THR A 8 19.34 -0.43 -6.17
CA THR A 8 19.14 -1.64 -6.95
C THR A 8 19.43 -2.85 -6.05
N CYS A 9 18.44 -3.29 -5.27
CA CYS A 9 18.49 -4.63 -4.67
C CYS A 9 18.12 -5.63 -5.76
N GLY A 10 19.12 -6.15 -6.47
CA GLY A 10 18.95 -7.30 -7.36
C GLY A 10 18.75 -8.57 -6.52
N LEU A 11 17.66 -9.28 -6.76
CA LEU A 11 17.42 -10.60 -6.16
C LEU A 11 17.49 -11.66 -7.26
N VAL A 12 18.37 -12.63 -7.10
CA VAL A 12 18.43 -13.81 -7.98
C VAL A 12 17.71 -14.96 -7.27
N ILE A 13 16.68 -15.51 -7.93
CA ILE A 13 15.86 -16.60 -7.38
C ILE A 13 16.22 -17.91 -8.08
N ALA A 14 16.57 -18.93 -7.30
CA ALA A 14 16.58 -20.32 -7.76
C ALA A 14 15.67 -21.14 -6.84
N ALA A 15 14.43 -21.36 -7.27
CA ALA A 15 13.46 -22.18 -6.53
C ALA A 15 13.64 -23.66 -6.91
N GLY A 16 13.91 -24.51 -5.92
CA GLY A 16 13.94 -25.96 -6.07
C GLY A 16 13.43 -26.64 -4.81
N GLY A 17 12.16 -27.06 -4.82
CA GLY A 17 11.54 -27.82 -3.71
C GLY A 17 10.15 -27.33 -3.33
N ALA A 18 9.41 -28.15 -2.56
CA ALA A 18 8.17 -27.77 -1.89
C ALA A 18 8.38 -26.46 -1.09
N ALA A 19 7.32 -25.68 -0.86
CA ALA A 19 7.34 -24.31 -0.34
C ALA A 19 8.10 -24.08 1.00
N GLU A 20 8.65 -25.11 1.62
CA GLU A 20 9.31 -25.12 2.93
C GLU A 20 10.85 -25.01 2.88
N ASP A 21 11.49 -25.09 1.71
CA ASP A 21 12.94 -24.87 1.54
C ASP A 21 13.22 -24.06 0.25
N MET A 22 12.82 -22.79 0.25
CA MET A 22 13.17 -21.87 -0.85
C MET A 22 14.51 -21.18 -0.57
N HIS A 23 15.37 -21.07 -1.58
CA HIS A 23 16.68 -20.43 -1.49
C HIS A 23 16.70 -19.07 -2.21
N PHE A 24 17.26 -18.05 -1.55
CA PHE A 24 17.38 -16.68 -2.09
C PHE A 24 18.77 -16.11 -1.81
N SER A 25 19.27 -15.19 -2.65
CA SER A 25 20.42 -14.34 -2.33
C SER A 25 20.05 -12.87 -2.46
N ILE A 26 20.58 -12.03 -1.57
CA ILE A 26 20.46 -10.58 -1.65
C ILE A 26 21.78 -10.06 -2.21
N GLU A 27 21.80 -9.53 -3.43
CA GLU A 27 23.06 -9.11 -4.08
C GLU A 27 23.51 -7.68 -3.68
N GLY A 28 22.69 -6.95 -2.92
CA GLY A 28 23.01 -5.60 -2.47
C GLY A 28 22.28 -5.22 -1.19
N VAL A 29 23.05 -4.78 -0.19
CA VAL A 29 22.55 -4.23 1.07
C VAL A 29 23.05 -2.78 1.17
N PRO A 30 22.21 -1.81 1.56
CA PRO A 30 22.66 -0.44 1.71
C PRO A 30 23.69 -0.32 2.83
N ALA A 31 24.97 -0.22 2.47
CA ALA A 31 26.08 -0.09 3.41
C ALA A 31 26.06 1.22 4.23
N ASN A 32 25.31 2.24 3.77
CA ASN A 32 25.22 3.57 4.38
C ASN A 32 23.75 4.03 4.56
N GLY A 33 22.80 3.10 4.57
CA GLY A 33 21.38 3.43 4.74
C GLY A 33 21.08 3.83 6.19
N LEU A 34 20.20 4.80 6.38
CA LEU A 34 19.58 5.09 7.68
C LEU A 34 18.24 4.36 7.86
N VAL A 35 17.73 3.74 6.79
CA VAL A 35 16.37 3.19 6.73
C VAL A 35 16.44 1.72 6.33
N GLY A 36 15.61 0.89 6.96
CA GLY A 36 15.37 -0.48 6.51
C GLY A 36 14.79 -0.49 5.09
N VAL A 37 15.25 -1.41 4.24
CA VAL A 37 14.78 -1.53 2.86
C VAL A 37 13.78 -2.68 2.74
N PRO A 38 12.51 -2.39 2.41
CA PRO A 38 11.57 -3.41 2.02
C PRO A 38 12.06 -4.17 0.79
N VAL A 39 12.04 -5.50 0.86
CA VAL A 39 12.31 -6.38 -0.28
C VAL A 39 11.09 -7.27 -0.49
N VAL A 40 10.65 -7.30 -1.75
CA VAL A 40 9.51 -8.10 -2.22
C VAL A 40 10.00 -9.03 -3.32
N SER A 41 9.57 -10.28 -3.26
CA SER A 41 9.93 -11.28 -4.26
C SER A 41 8.77 -12.23 -4.57
N PRO A 42 8.41 -12.47 -5.84
CA PRO A 42 7.43 -13.49 -6.17
C PRO A 42 7.96 -14.89 -5.80
N VAL A 43 7.09 -15.73 -5.24
CA VAL A 43 7.41 -17.14 -4.91
C VAL A 43 6.57 -18.12 -5.74
N PRO A 44 6.95 -19.41 -5.86
CA PRO A 44 6.17 -20.39 -6.60
C PRO A 44 4.71 -20.47 -6.13
N HIS A 45 3.79 -20.67 -7.09
CA HIS A 45 2.34 -20.59 -6.88
C HIS A 45 1.74 -21.54 -5.82
N GLU A 46 2.49 -22.57 -5.41
CA GLU A 46 2.05 -23.56 -4.42
C GLU A 46 2.25 -23.07 -2.97
N ALA A 47 2.93 -21.95 -2.75
CA ALA A 47 3.12 -21.38 -1.43
C ALA A 47 1.82 -20.75 -0.89
N SER A 48 1.52 -20.98 0.39
CA SER A 48 0.37 -20.39 1.09
C SER A 48 0.81 -19.15 1.90
N PRO A 49 0.01 -18.06 1.92
CA PRO A 49 0.27 -16.91 2.78
C PRO A 49 0.42 -17.27 4.26
N GLY A 50 1.22 -16.48 4.99
CA GLY A 50 1.45 -16.67 6.42
C GLY A 50 2.75 -16.02 6.92
N SER A 51 3.04 -16.25 8.20
CA SER A 51 4.30 -15.80 8.81
C SER A 51 5.43 -16.80 8.51
N PHE A 52 6.57 -16.30 8.07
CA PHE A 52 7.74 -17.10 7.74
C PHE A 52 8.99 -16.48 8.38
N ALA A 53 10.13 -17.12 8.22
CA ALA A 53 11.40 -16.57 8.60
C ALA A 53 12.46 -16.91 7.55
N LEU A 54 13.40 -16.00 7.34
CA LEU A 54 14.61 -16.27 6.57
C LEU A 54 15.73 -16.65 7.53
N GLN A 55 16.41 -17.75 7.26
CA GLN A 55 17.60 -18.18 7.97
C GLN A 55 18.75 -18.30 6.98
N ALA A 56 19.86 -17.61 7.23
CA ALA A 56 21.06 -17.78 6.40
C ALA A 56 21.64 -19.18 6.61
N VAL A 57 22.08 -19.84 5.53
CA VAL A 57 22.58 -21.22 5.61
C VAL A 57 23.89 -21.26 6.40
N GLY A 58 23.86 -21.87 7.58
CA GLY A 58 25.03 -21.96 8.46
C GLY A 58 25.16 -20.81 9.47
N ASP A 59 24.17 -19.91 9.54
CA ASP A 59 24.02 -18.88 10.58
C ASP A 59 22.80 -19.23 11.46
N GLU A 60 22.89 -18.92 12.75
CA GLU A 60 21.76 -19.03 13.68
C GLU A 60 20.82 -17.84 13.58
N ARG A 61 21.23 -16.75 12.92
CA ARG A 61 20.41 -15.55 12.72
C ARG A 61 19.16 -15.84 11.90
N VAL A 62 18.03 -15.39 12.43
CA VAL A 62 16.71 -15.50 11.83
C VAL A 62 16.18 -14.10 11.55
N LEU A 63 15.94 -13.79 10.28
CA LEU A 63 15.25 -12.57 9.87
C LEU A 63 13.75 -12.84 9.76
N PRO A 64 12.88 -11.96 10.30
CA PRO A 64 11.45 -12.05 10.06
C PRO A 64 11.13 -12.01 8.55
N ALA A 65 10.26 -12.90 8.11
CA ALA A 65 9.76 -12.95 6.74
C ALA A 65 8.24 -13.09 6.75
N GLN A 66 7.61 -12.77 5.62
CA GLN A 66 6.17 -12.97 5.50
C GLN A 66 5.83 -13.33 4.06
N LEU A 67 5.03 -14.37 3.87
CA LEU A 67 4.43 -14.64 2.58
C LEU A 67 3.04 -13.98 2.57
N VAL A 68 2.81 -13.08 1.62
CA VAL A 68 1.54 -12.37 1.45
C VAL A 68 1.01 -12.57 0.04
N PRO A 69 -0.31 -12.47 -0.20
CA PRO A 69 -0.83 -12.39 -1.57
C PRO A 69 -0.12 -11.27 -2.34
N ALA A 70 0.21 -11.52 -3.61
CA ALA A 70 0.87 -10.54 -4.47
C ALA A 70 0.04 -9.25 -4.59
N LEU A 71 0.67 -8.10 -4.42
CA LEU A 71 -0.06 -6.82 -4.33
C LEU A 71 -0.74 -6.50 -5.67
N GLY A 72 -2.08 -6.47 -5.68
CA GLY A 72 -2.87 -6.16 -6.88
C GLY A 72 -2.79 -7.21 -8.00
N GLY A 73 -2.24 -8.38 -7.71
CA GLY A 73 -1.93 -9.43 -8.69
C GLY A 73 -2.44 -10.81 -8.30
N LYS A 74 -1.91 -11.83 -8.95
CA LYS A 74 -2.12 -13.25 -8.60
C LYS A 74 -0.83 -13.83 -8.06
N GLY A 75 -0.94 -14.77 -7.13
CA GLY A 75 0.21 -15.47 -6.54
C GLY A 75 0.55 -14.94 -5.16
N VAL A 76 1.76 -15.27 -4.71
CA VAL A 76 2.26 -14.98 -3.37
C VAL A 76 3.63 -14.33 -3.50
N GLU A 77 3.91 -13.39 -2.60
CA GLU A 77 5.16 -12.66 -2.51
C GLU A 77 5.79 -12.88 -1.13
N LEU A 78 7.09 -13.13 -1.13
CA LEU A 78 7.94 -13.02 0.04
C LEU A 78 8.24 -11.55 0.31
N CYS A 79 7.95 -11.13 1.53
CA CYS A 79 8.27 -9.83 2.09
C CYS A 79 9.30 -10.00 3.21
N LEU A 80 10.33 -9.17 3.20
CA LEU A 80 11.30 -9.00 4.28
C LEU A 80 11.74 -7.53 4.34
N VAL A 81 12.37 -7.14 5.44
CA VAL A 81 13.06 -5.84 5.57
C VAL A 81 14.54 -6.12 5.76
N VAL A 82 15.37 -5.51 4.93
CA VAL A 82 16.84 -5.59 5.05
C VAL A 82 17.31 -4.35 5.77
N LEU A 83 17.91 -4.51 6.93
CA LEU A 83 18.43 -3.41 7.74
C LEU A 83 19.86 -3.04 7.31
N PRO A 84 20.33 -1.82 7.57
CA PRO A 84 21.72 -1.43 7.31
C PRO A 84 22.76 -2.34 7.97
N GLY A 85 22.43 -2.94 9.12
CA GLY A 85 23.26 -3.91 9.83
C GLY A 85 23.35 -5.30 9.19
N ASP A 86 22.55 -5.59 8.17
CA ASP A 86 22.46 -6.90 7.52
C ASP A 86 23.44 -7.05 6.33
N ALA A 87 24.47 -6.20 6.25
CA ALA A 87 25.39 -6.15 5.11
C ALA A 87 26.14 -7.47 4.89
N ASP A 88 26.32 -8.27 5.93
CA ASP A 88 26.95 -9.57 5.89
C ASP A 88 26.07 -10.69 5.29
N LEU A 89 24.77 -10.42 5.07
CA LEU A 89 23.87 -11.31 4.34
C LEU A 89 24.02 -11.17 2.81
N ALA A 90 24.74 -10.14 2.34
CA ALA A 90 24.93 -9.93 0.92
C ALA A 90 25.65 -11.13 0.26
N GLY A 91 25.07 -11.67 -0.80
CA GLY A 91 25.59 -12.82 -1.54
C GLY A 91 25.49 -14.17 -0.80
N GLN A 92 24.97 -14.20 0.44
CA GLN A 92 24.77 -15.44 1.18
C GLN A 92 23.48 -16.15 0.70
N PRO A 93 23.49 -17.49 0.58
CA PRO A 93 22.26 -18.24 0.38
C PRO A 93 21.41 -18.20 1.66
N LEU A 94 20.17 -17.72 1.52
CA LEU A 94 19.16 -17.64 2.56
C LEU A 94 18.10 -18.70 2.33
N ARG A 95 17.70 -19.42 3.38
CA ARG A 95 16.58 -20.36 3.37
C ARG A 95 15.34 -19.71 3.97
N VAL A 96 14.24 -19.72 3.24
CA VAL A 96 12.92 -19.37 3.81
C VAL A 96 12.33 -20.61 4.45
N ARG A 97 11.96 -20.50 5.73
CA ARG A 97 11.38 -21.59 6.53
C ARG A 97 10.21 -21.07 7.33
N ARG A 98 9.27 -21.97 7.65
CA ARG A 98 8.30 -21.68 8.71
C ARG A 98 9.00 -21.85 10.05
N PRO A 99 9.01 -20.83 10.92
CA PRO A 99 9.61 -20.97 12.25
C PRO A 99 8.78 -21.96 13.07
N ALA A 100 9.44 -22.70 13.98
CA ALA A 100 8.76 -23.64 14.89
C ALA A 100 7.76 -22.91 15.80
N ASP A 101 8.14 -21.73 16.27
CA ASP A 101 7.28 -20.78 16.98
C ASP A 101 6.91 -19.62 16.05
N PRO A 102 5.61 -19.35 15.81
CA PRO A 102 5.21 -18.21 14.99
C PRO A 102 5.71 -16.89 15.55
N VAL A 103 6.33 -16.07 14.70
CA VAL A 103 6.65 -14.67 15.06
C VAL A 103 5.34 -13.89 15.15
N ALA A 104 5.09 -13.26 16.30
CA ALA A 104 3.87 -12.50 16.52
C ALA A 104 3.72 -11.36 15.49
N ALA A 105 2.48 -11.13 15.03
CA ALA A 105 2.20 -9.99 14.18
C ALA A 105 2.42 -8.69 14.96
N ARG A 106 3.17 -7.76 14.37
CA ARG A 106 3.33 -6.41 14.93
C ARG A 106 2.18 -5.49 14.55
N PHE A 107 1.50 -5.80 13.45
CA PHE A 107 0.39 -5.02 12.93
C PHE A 107 -0.97 -5.55 13.41
N ARG A 108 -1.93 -4.63 13.50
CA ARG A 108 -3.33 -4.96 13.78
C ARG A 108 -4.26 -4.07 12.97
N PHE A 109 -5.27 -4.68 12.36
CA PHE A 109 -6.41 -3.96 11.80
C PHE A 109 -7.56 -3.90 12.81
N GLU A 110 -8.24 -2.75 12.86
CA GLU A 110 -9.53 -2.59 13.54
C GLU A 110 -10.49 -1.90 12.58
N GLU A 111 -11.65 -2.51 12.32
CA GLU A 111 -12.64 -1.98 11.39
C GLU A 111 -13.79 -1.33 12.16
N ASP A 112 -14.03 -0.04 11.90
CA ASP A 112 -15.23 0.67 12.32
C ASP A 112 -16.20 0.74 11.14
N THR A 113 -17.14 -0.21 11.08
CA THR A 113 -18.14 -0.28 10.01
C THR A 113 -19.18 0.84 10.08
N VAL A 114 -19.37 1.47 11.24
CA VAL A 114 -20.32 2.58 11.41
C VAL A 114 -19.74 3.85 10.79
N ARG A 115 -18.44 4.10 11.02
CA ARG A 115 -17.72 5.22 10.41
C ARG A 115 -17.21 4.93 9.01
N GLY A 116 -17.10 3.66 8.63
CA GLY A 116 -16.54 3.25 7.35
C GLY A 116 -15.03 3.48 7.29
N VAL A 117 -14.32 3.13 8.37
CA VAL A 117 -12.88 3.34 8.50
C VAL A 117 -12.19 2.04 8.91
N LEU A 118 -11.08 1.71 8.25
CA LEU A 118 -10.16 0.65 8.68
C LEU A 118 -8.95 1.30 9.34
N HIS A 119 -8.81 1.11 10.64
CA HIS A 119 -7.66 1.55 11.42
C HIS A 119 -6.53 0.53 11.29
N LEU A 120 -5.31 1.00 11.03
CA LEU A 120 -4.09 0.20 11.08
C LEU A 120 -3.19 0.68 12.21
N PHE A 121 -2.79 -0.28 13.05
CA PHE A 121 -1.82 -0.07 14.12
C PHE A 121 -0.56 -0.91 13.90
N GLU A 122 0.57 -0.41 14.38
CA GLU A 122 1.81 -1.17 14.59
C GLU A 122 2.19 -1.05 16.07
N GLU A 123 2.31 -2.18 16.76
CA GLU A 123 2.68 -2.24 18.19
C GLU A 123 1.83 -1.32 19.08
N GLY A 124 0.56 -1.15 18.72
CA GLY A 124 -0.40 -0.29 19.42
C GLY A 124 -0.34 1.19 19.05
N LYS A 125 0.63 1.62 18.23
CA LYS A 125 0.70 2.98 17.69
C LYS A 125 -0.11 3.08 16.38
N PRO A 126 -0.86 4.17 16.16
CA PRO A 126 -1.63 4.34 14.94
C PRO A 126 -0.70 4.58 13.74
N VAL A 127 -1.05 4.04 12.58
CA VAL A 127 -0.25 4.15 11.35
C VAL A 127 -1.01 4.91 10.28
N LEU A 128 -2.19 4.42 9.92
CA LEU A 128 -3.10 5.11 9.02
C LEU A 128 -4.52 4.61 9.23
N ASP A 129 -5.46 5.44 8.81
CA ASP A 129 -6.86 5.08 8.64
C ASP A 129 -7.20 5.06 7.15
N TYR A 130 -7.86 4.00 6.69
CA TYR A 130 -8.42 3.94 5.33
C TYR A 130 -9.93 4.19 5.38
N CYS A 131 -10.35 5.31 4.79
CA CYS A 131 -11.74 5.72 4.68
C CYS A 131 -12.43 4.98 3.53
N PHE A 132 -12.90 3.76 3.78
CA PHE A 132 -13.63 2.98 2.78
C PHE A 132 -15.10 3.39 2.65
N GLY A 133 -15.70 3.91 3.72
CA GLY A 133 -17.06 4.45 3.71
C GLY A 133 -17.09 5.93 3.35
N MET A 134 -18.30 6.42 3.05
CA MET A 134 -18.54 7.82 2.67
C MET A 134 -18.36 8.77 3.86
N GLN A 135 -17.32 9.59 3.80
CA GLN A 135 -16.96 10.60 4.80
C GLN A 135 -17.54 11.96 4.45
N LEU A 136 -18.02 12.68 5.46
CA LEU A 136 -18.36 14.10 5.37
C LEU A 136 -18.15 14.77 6.73
N LYS A 137 -17.33 15.82 6.77
CA LYS A 137 -17.12 16.64 7.97
C LYS A 137 -18.30 17.58 8.20
N GLU A 138 -18.69 17.76 9.45
CA GLU A 138 -19.73 18.71 9.84
C GLU A 138 -19.42 20.12 9.30
N GLY A 139 -20.45 20.78 8.75
CA GLY A 139 -20.32 22.13 8.17
C GLY A 139 -19.72 22.16 6.75
N VAL A 140 -19.30 21.02 6.19
CA VAL A 140 -18.87 20.94 4.80
C VAL A 140 -20.08 20.64 3.89
N PRO A 141 -20.17 21.27 2.70
CA PRO A 141 -21.21 20.96 1.72
C PRO A 141 -21.28 19.46 1.34
N GLU A 142 -22.50 18.94 1.19
CA GLU A 142 -22.78 17.52 0.89
C GLU A 142 -22.08 17.03 -0.39
N ASN A 143 -21.90 17.89 -1.39
CA ASN A 143 -21.16 17.56 -2.63
C ASN A 143 -19.65 17.37 -2.42
N ARG A 144 -19.17 17.38 -1.17
CA ARG A 144 -17.80 17.02 -0.78
C ARG A 144 -17.69 15.65 -0.13
N ARG A 145 -18.81 14.94 0.05
CA ARG A 145 -18.82 13.57 0.57
C ARG A 145 -18.04 12.65 -0.37
N ARG A 146 -17.18 11.80 0.19
CA ARG A 146 -16.31 10.89 -0.59
C ARG A 146 -15.83 9.71 0.22
N ALA A 147 -15.30 8.70 -0.46
CA ALA A 147 -14.68 7.51 0.11
C ALA A 147 -13.39 7.17 -0.66
N CYS A 148 -12.77 6.04 -0.32
CA CYS A 148 -11.61 5.45 -0.99
C CYS A 148 -10.34 6.33 -0.92
N TYR A 149 -9.92 6.70 0.29
CA TYR A 149 -8.67 7.43 0.55
C TYR A 149 -8.11 7.07 1.93
N ALA A 150 -6.84 7.37 2.19
CA ALA A 150 -6.26 7.20 3.52
C ALA A 150 -6.15 8.56 4.24
N HIS A 151 -6.76 8.65 5.42
CA HIS A 151 -6.65 9.77 6.34
C HIS A 151 -7.23 9.41 7.72
N PRO A 152 -6.56 9.79 8.82
CA PRO A 152 -5.20 10.31 8.86
C PRO A 152 -4.15 9.28 8.47
N ILE A 153 -3.03 9.73 7.92
CA ILE A 153 -1.74 9.04 8.01
C ILE A 153 -1.00 9.66 9.19
N TYR A 154 -0.40 8.82 10.02
CA TYR A 154 0.30 9.24 11.24
C TYR A 154 1.82 9.25 11.03
N GLY A 155 2.48 10.24 11.62
CA GLY A 155 3.92 10.26 11.84
C GLY A 155 4.33 9.30 12.97
N LEU A 156 5.63 9.14 13.18
CA LEU A 156 6.17 8.18 14.16
C LEU A 156 5.83 8.55 15.61
N ASP A 157 5.55 9.84 15.87
CA ASP A 157 5.16 10.35 17.18
C ASP A 157 3.62 10.36 17.36
N GLY A 158 2.87 9.84 16.39
CA GLY A 158 1.41 9.71 16.44
C GLY A 158 0.65 10.99 16.05
N GLU A 159 1.34 12.00 15.52
CA GLU A 159 0.73 13.17 14.92
C GLU A 159 0.14 12.85 13.54
N ALA A 160 -1.02 13.41 13.21
CA ALA A 160 -1.56 13.30 11.86
C ALA A 160 -0.71 14.18 10.91
N ILE A 161 -0.15 13.58 9.86
CA ILE A 161 0.67 14.27 8.85
C ILE A 161 -0.10 14.58 7.57
N THR A 162 -1.41 14.37 7.61
CA THR A 162 -2.34 14.65 6.50
C THR A 162 -3.55 15.41 7.00
N ASP A 163 -4.21 16.17 6.12
CA ASP A 163 -5.42 16.92 6.42
C ASP A 163 -6.64 16.40 5.61
N ASP A 164 -7.84 16.65 6.14
CA ASP A 164 -9.09 16.27 5.48
C ASP A 164 -10.13 17.37 5.62
N PHE A 165 -10.72 17.73 4.47
CA PHE A 165 -11.58 18.89 4.32
C PHE A 165 -10.92 20.19 4.81
N PRO A 166 -9.75 20.58 4.27
CA PRO A 166 -9.12 21.84 4.64
C PRO A 166 -10.02 23.01 4.20
N LYS A 167 -10.11 24.06 5.02
CA LYS A 167 -11.08 25.16 4.84
C LYS A 167 -10.90 25.93 3.54
N ASP A 168 -9.67 26.01 3.04
CA ASP A 168 -9.33 26.67 1.78
C ASP A 168 -9.73 25.80 0.57
N HIS A 169 -9.72 24.46 0.71
CA HIS A 169 -9.96 23.53 -0.38
C HIS A 169 -10.63 22.21 0.07
N TYR A 170 -11.92 22.23 0.41
CA TYR A 170 -12.63 21.07 1.00
C TYR A 170 -12.57 19.75 0.21
N HIS A 171 -12.20 19.76 -1.06
CA HIS A 171 -12.07 18.55 -1.88
C HIS A 171 -10.74 17.82 -1.67
N HIS A 172 -9.71 18.47 -1.10
CA HIS A 172 -8.48 17.79 -0.72
C HIS A 172 -8.68 16.95 0.55
N ARG A 173 -7.95 15.84 0.60
CA ARG A 173 -8.07 14.76 1.59
C ARG A 173 -6.78 13.96 1.60
N GLY A 174 -6.36 13.44 2.75
CA GLY A 174 -5.01 12.88 3.01
C GLY A 174 -4.26 12.28 1.82
N LEU A 175 -4.15 10.96 1.74
CA LEU A 175 -3.59 10.29 0.57
C LEU A 175 -4.72 9.80 -0.33
N PHE A 176 -4.81 10.40 -1.52
CA PHE A 176 -5.85 10.13 -2.49
C PHE A 176 -5.28 10.14 -3.90
N TRP A 177 -6.12 9.75 -4.86
CA TRP A 177 -5.80 9.85 -6.27
C TRP A 177 -6.99 10.44 -7.01
N GLY A 178 -6.70 11.29 -7.98
CA GLY A 178 -7.74 11.94 -8.74
C GLY A 178 -7.18 12.78 -9.86
N TRP A 179 -8.06 13.09 -10.82
CA TRP A 179 -7.71 13.91 -11.96
C TRP A 179 -8.72 15.05 -12.08
N PRO A 180 -8.26 16.28 -12.33
CA PRO A 180 -9.10 17.47 -12.40
C PRO A 180 -9.91 17.57 -13.69
N ASP A 181 -9.55 16.77 -14.71
CA ASP A 181 -10.27 16.70 -15.96
C ASP A 181 -10.30 15.26 -16.49
N MET A 182 -11.50 14.70 -16.57
CA MET A 182 -11.76 13.38 -17.14
C MET A 182 -12.98 13.49 -18.05
N ASP A 183 -12.99 12.69 -19.12
CA ASP A 183 -14.16 12.56 -20.00
C ASP A 183 -14.72 11.14 -19.93
N ARG A 184 -16.04 11.06 -19.75
CA ARG A 184 -16.80 9.83 -19.92
C ARG A 184 -17.94 10.11 -20.90
N ASP A 185 -17.76 9.67 -22.15
CA ASP A 185 -18.77 9.77 -23.22
C ASP A 185 -19.25 11.20 -23.47
N GLY A 186 -18.28 12.14 -23.56
CA GLY A 186 -18.53 13.58 -23.75
C GLY A 186 -18.92 14.32 -22.48
N LYS A 187 -19.04 13.64 -21.34
CA LYS A 187 -19.31 14.25 -20.04
C LYS A 187 -18.00 14.51 -19.30
N SER A 188 -17.73 15.79 -19.00
CA SER A 188 -16.62 16.18 -18.14
C SER A 188 -16.93 15.84 -16.67
N VAL A 189 -16.08 15.00 -16.08
CA VAL A 189 -16.12 14.59 -14.68
C VAL A 189 -14.75 14.79 -14.04
N SER A 190 -14.68 14.79 -12.71
CA SER A 190 -13.42 14.97 -12.00
C SER A 190 -13.48 14.37 -10.60
N ILE A 191 -12.59 13.42 -10.35
CA ILE A 191 -12.39 12.83 -9.01
C ILE A 191 -11.66 13.81 -8.09
N TRP A 192 -10.85 14.71 -8.67
CA TRP A 192 -10.07 15.68 -7.90
C TRP A 192 -10.98 16.60 -7.08
N ASP A 193 -11.91 17.26 -7.75
CA ASP A 193 -12.84 18.23 -7.17
C ASP A 193 -14.25 17.67 -6.94
N LEU A 194 -14.42 16.34 -7.06
CA LEU A 194 -15.66 15.60 -6.78
C LEU A 194 -16.85 16.04 -7.66
N ARG A 195 -16.59 16.23 -8.96
CA ARG A 195 -17.59 16.68 -9.94
C ARG A 195 -18.07 15.51 -10.79
N GLY A 196 -19.32 15.10 -10.57
CA GLY A 196 -20.03 14.17 -11.47
C GLY A 196 -19.51 12.74 -11.49
N VAL A 197 -18.58 12.39 -10.59
CA VAL A 197 -18.03 11.04 -10.40
C VAL A 197 -17.79 10.79 -8.91
N GLU A 198 -18.13 9.59 -8.46
CA GLU A 198 -17.93 9.13 -7.08
C GLU A 198 -17.08 7.87 -7.07
N GLN A 199 -16.15 7.78 -6.11
CA GLN A 199 -15.48 6.53 -5.78
C GLN A 199 -16.26 5.83 -4.68
N ARG A 200 -16.49 4.52 -4.84
CA ARG A 200 -17.23 3.71 -3.86
C ARG A 200 -16.49 2.41 -3.59
N PHE A 201 -16.43 2.04 -2.32
CA PHE A 201 -15.99 0.73 -1.86
C PHE A 201 -17.13 -0.29 -2.02
N ASP A 202 -16.81 -1.48 -2.52
CA ASP A 202 -17.74 -2.60 -2.56
C ASP A 202 -17.43 -3.64 -1.48
N LYS A 203 -16.17 -4.10 -1.42
CA LYS A 203 -15.77 -5.18 -0.51
C LYS A 203 -14.26 -5.23 -0.26
N TRP A 204 -13.90 -5.85 0.86
CA TRP A 204 -12.55 -6.33 1.10
C TRP A 204 -12.26 -7.55 0.24
N VAL A 205 -11.09 -7.57 -0.40
CA VAL A 205 -10.58 -8.71 -1.16
C VAL A 205 -9.70 -9.56 -0.25
N GLY A 206 -8.83 -8.90 0.53
CA GLY A 206 -7.92 -9.55 1.46
C GLY A 206 -7.37 -8.54 2.46
N ARG A 207 -7.03 -9.02 3.65
CA ARG A 207 -6.41 -8.26 4.73
C ARG A 207 -5.46 -9.19 5.46
N GLU A 208 -4.19 -8.85 5.46
CA GLU A 208 -3.12 -9.64 6.05
C GLU A 208 -2.33 -8.77 7.01
N VAL A 209 -2.02 -9.31 8.19
CA VAL A 209 -1.07 -8.71 9.13
C VAL A 209 -0.05 -9.75 9.51
N GLY A 210 1.18 -9.32 9.74
CA GLY A 210 2.22 -10.21 10.19
C GLY A 210 3.41 -9.48 10.80
N PRO A 211 4.53 -10.18 10.98
CA PRO A 211 5.72 -9.64 11.62
C PRO A 211 6.52 -8.70 10.72
N VAL A 212 6.23 -8.64 9.42
CA VAL A 212 7.00 -7.84 8.44
C VAL A 212 6.14 -6.79 7.77
N CYS A 213 4.88 -7.07 7.43
CA CYS A 213 4.03 -6.07 6.82
C CYS A 213 2.55 -6.27 7.17
N ALA A 214 1.78 -5.19 7.02
CA ALA A 214 0.33 -5.26 6.87
C ALA A 214 -0.02 -5.01 5.40
N GLN A 215 -1.03 -5.71 4.90
CA GLN A 215 -1.55 -5.52 3.55
C GLN A 215 -3.07 -5.56 3.58
N PHE A 216 -3.71 -4.68 2.81
CA PHE A 216 -5.12 -4.82 2.50
C PHE A 216 -5.37 -4.54 1.03
N GLU A 217 -6.46 -5.11 0.53
CA GLU A 217 -6.94 -4.93 -0.83
C GLU A 217 -8.46 -4.75 -0.83
N THR A 218 -8.92 -3.78 -1.61
CA THR A 218 -10.34 -3.46 -1.77
C THR A 218 -10.74 -3.57 -3.23
N ASP A 219 -11.96 -4.07 -3.44
CA ASP A 219 -12.70 -3.88 -4.68
C ASP A 219 -13.69 -2.73 -4.48
N GLY A 220 -13.74 -1.86 -5.49
CA GLY A 220 -14.65 -0.75 -5.57
C GLY A 220 -14.86 -0.33 -7.01
N GLY A 221 -15.39 0.87 -7.22
CA GLY A 221 -15.57 1.42 -8.55
C GLY A 221 -15.83 2.90 -8.59
N TRP A 222 -15.79 3.44 -9.80
CA TRP A 222 -16.16 4.81 -10.11
C TRP A 222 -17.58 4.85 -10.65
N TYR A 223 -18.37 5.79 -10.16
CA TYR A 223 -19.79 5.92 -10.46
C TYR A 223 -20.11 7.29 -11.04
N VAL A 224 -20.73 7.34 -12.21
CA VAL A 224 -21.21 8.58 -12.87
C VAL A 224 -22.72 8.46 -13.00
N ASP A 225 -23.46 9.42 -12.45
CA ASP A 225 -24.95 9.38 -12.37
C ASP A 225 -25.51 8.09 -11.77
N GLY A 226 -24.76 7.48 -10.86
CA GLY A 226 -25.14 6.21 -10.21
C GLY A 226 -24.78 4.96 -10.99
N GLU A 227 -24.28 5.07 -12.22
CA GLU A 227 -23.81 3.95 -13.03
C GLU A 227 -22.31 3.71 -12.83
N ARG A 228 -21.92 2.44 -12.65
CA ARG A 228 -20.51 2.05 -12.52
C ARG A 228 -19.82 2.15 -13.88
N VAL A 229 -18.80 3.00 -13.98
CA VAL A 229 -18.05 3.27 -15.22
C VAL A 229 -16.64 2.68 -15.22
N ALA A 230 -16.06 2.44 -14.05
CA ALA A 230 -14.79 1.73 -13.88
C ALA A 230 -14.80 0.87 -12.63
N ASP A 231 -14.15 -0.28 -12.71
CA ASP A 231 -13.69 -1.05 -11.56
C ASP A 231 -12.45 -0.38 -10.99
N GLU A 232 -12.35 -0.32 -9.66
CA GLU A 232 -11.21 0.20 -8.91
C GLU A 232 -10.70 -0.86 -7.94
N ARG A 233 -9.41 -1.17 -8.03
CA ARG A 233 -8.67 -1.97 -7.06
C ARG A 233 -7.68 -1.08 -6.35
N VAL A 234 -7.79 -0.99 -5.02
CA VAL A 234 -6.84 -0.28 -4.17
C VAL A 234 -6.17 -1.27 -3.26
N CYS A 235 -4.84 -1.32 -3.30
CA CYS A 235 -4.05 -2.13 -2.41
C CYS A 235 -3.05 -1.25 -1.65
N PHE A 236 -2.92 -1.50 -0.36
CA PHE A 236 -1.88 -0.93 0.48
C PHE A 236 -1.00 -2.03 1.02
N ARG A 237 0.31 -1.81 1.02
CA ARG A 237 1.26 -2.57 1.84
C ARG A 237 2.02 -1.61 2.72
N VAL A 238 2.02 -1.89 4.01
CA VAL A 238 2.58 -1.04 5.04
C VAL A 238 3.70 -1.79 5.73
N TRP A 239 4.88 -1.19 5.70
CA TRP A 239 6.11 -1.76 6.27
C TRP A 239 6.30 -1.29 7.71
N PRO A 240 7.20 -1.92 8.48
CA PRO A 240 7.49 -1.54 9.85
C PRO A 240 8.13 -0.16 9.86
N ALA A 241 7.89 0.59 10.93
CA ALA A 241 8.66 1.80 11.17
C ALA A 241 10.06 1.47 11.71
N ASP A 242 11.02 2.34 11.40
CA ASP A 242 12.31 2.45 12.08
C ASP A 242 12.47 3.85 12.69
N GLU A 243 13.68 4.21 13.10
CA GLU A 243 13.97 5.52 13.71
C GLU A 243 13.84 6.70 12.74
N VAL A 244 13.85 6.45 11.43
CA VAL A 244 13.77 7.49 10.38
C VAL A 244 12.37 7.62 9.82
N GLY A 245 11.67 6.50 9.63
CA GLY A 245 10.37 6.53 8.99
C GLY A 245 9.79 5.17 8.70
N ARG A 246 8.89 5.14 7.73
CA ARG A 246 8.15 3.96 7.30
C ARG A 246 7.88 4.06 5.80
N ALA A 247 7.94 2.93 5.10
CA ALA A 247 7.46 2.82 3.72
C ALA A 247 5.98 2.41 3.67
N LEU A 248 5.24 3.03 2.73
CA LEU A 248 3.87 2.65 2.37
C LEU A 248 3.83 2.47 0.85
N ASP A 249 3.52 1.26 0.40
CA ASP A 249 3.27 0.99 -1.02
C ASP A 249 1.77 1.12 -1.31
N VAL A 250 1.46 1.82 -2.39
CA VAL A 250 0.09 2.00 -2.88
C VAL A 250 0.03 1.48 -4.31
N TYR A 251 -0.78 0.46 -4.52
CA TYR A 251 -1.08 -0.06 -5.84
C TYR A 251 -2.51 0.28 -6.21
N LEU A 252 -2.68 0.88 -7.39
CA LEU A 252 -3.97 1.30 -7.90
C LEU A 252 -4.16 0.69 -9.29
N ARG A 253 -5.30 0.03 -9.49
CA ARG A 253 -5.69 -0.48 -10.82
C ARG A 253 -7.12 -0.05 -11.11
N TRP A 254 -7.31 0.48 -12.32
CA TRP A 254 -8.63 0.80 -12.85
C TRP A 254 -8.89 0.01 -14.12
N THR A 255 -10.13 -0.41 -14.32
CA THR A 255 -10.56 -1.07 -15.54
C THR A 255 -11.90 -0.46 -15.95
N ALA A 256 -11.93 0.17 -17.13
CA ALA A 256 -13.18 0.70 -17.68
C ALA A 256 -14.18 -0.44 -17.91
N VAL A 257 -15.45 -0.22 -17.58
CA VAL A 257 -16.49 -1.27 -17.65
C VAL A 257 -16.97 -1.48 -19.09
N ASP A 258 -17.59 -0.46 -19.68
CA ASP A 258 -18.27 -0.55 -20.99
C ASP A 258 -17.69 0.42 -22.03
N LYS A 259 -17.29 1.62 -21.61
CA LYS A 259 -16.72 2.66 -22.46
C LYS A 259 -15.45 3.22 -21.85
N PRO A 260 -14.52 3.73 -22.68
CA PRO A 260 -13.32 4.38 -22.17
C PRO A 260 -13.64 5.53 -21.21
N ILE A 261 -12.79 5.67 -20.20
CA ILE A 261 -12.68 6.90 -19.40
C ILE A 261 -11.39 7.56 -19.84
N VAL A 262 -11.49 8.76 -20.42
CA VAL A 262 -10.31 9.51 -20.84
C VAL A 262 -9.84 10.33 -19.66
N ILE A 263 -8.63 10.03 -19.20
CA ILE A 263 -8.00 10.74 -18.09
C ILE A 263 -7.07 11.81 -18.65
N HIS A 264 -7.25 13.04 -18.21
CA HIS A 264 -6.35 14.15 -18.49
C HIS A 264 -5.77 14.70 -17.18
N GLY A 265 -4.63 15.37 -17.26
CA GLY A 265 -4.20 16.28 -16.19
C GLY A 265 -4.96 17.61 -16.27
N GLN A 266 -4.60 18.56 -15.40
CA GLN A 266 -5.12 19.93 -15.51
C GLN A 266 -4.79 20.53 -16.89
N LYS A 267 -5.82 20.72 -17.72
CA LYS A 267 -5.69 21.33 -19.05
C LYS A 267 -5.47 22.83 -19.00
N GLN A 268 -6.00 23.52 -17.98
CA GLN A 268 -5.77 24.96 -17.83
C GLN A 268 -4.28 25.25 -17.63
N GLU A 269 -3.76 26.20 -18.40
CA GLU A 269 -2.36 26.64 -18.36
C GLU A 269 -1.34 25.51 -18.58
N ASN A 270 -1.76 24.38 -19.16
CA ASN A 270 -0.92 23.21 -19.43
C ASN A 270 -0.18 22.67 -18.18
N LYS A 271 -0.78 22.81 -16.99
CA LYS A 271 -0.17 22.38 -15.71
C LYS A 271 -0.03 20.87 -15.60
N GLY A 272 -0.94 20.11 -16.21
CA GLY A 272 -0.83 18.66 -16.36
C GLY A 272 -0.92 17.83 -15.06
N TYR A 273 -1.19 18.43 -13.91
CA TYR A 273 -1.26 17.69 -12.64
C TYR A 273 -2.48 16.77 -12.54
N GLY A 274 -2.34 15.71 -11.77
CA GLY A 274 -3.34 14.66 -11.50
C GLY A 274 -2.65 13.42 -10.93
N GLY A 275 -3.40 12.35 -10.64
CA GLY A 275 -2.86 11.09 -10.13
C GLY A 275 -2.81 11.05 -8.59
N PRO A 276 -1.84 10.33 -7.99
CA PRO A 276 -1.65 10.28 -6.54
C PRO A 276 -1.27 11.63 -5.93
N ASN A 277 -1.89 11.99 -4.81
CA ASN A 277 -1.71 13.26 -4.12
C ASN A 277 -1.75 13.06 -2.61
N LEU A 278 -1.01 13.91 -1.90
CA LEU A 278 -0.99 13.99 -0.45
C LEU A 278 -1.41 15.40 -0.02
N ARG A 279 -2.36 15.49 0.92
CA ARG A 279 -2.77 16.75 1.57
C ARG A 279 -2.47 16.69 3.06
#